data_AF-A0A9R1CZ71-F1
#
_entry.id   AF-A0A9R1CZ71-F1
#
_cell.length_a   1.000
_cell.length_b   1.000
_cell.length_c   1.000
_cell.angle_alpha   90.00
_cell.angle_beta   90.00
_cell.angle_gamma   90.00
#
_symmetry.space_group_name_H-M   'P 1'
#
loop_
_entity.id
_entity.type
_entity.pdbx_description
1 polymer ?
#
loop_
_entity_poly.entity_id
_entity_poly.type
_entity_poly.pdbx_seq_one_letter_code
_entity_poly.pdbx_strand_id
1 'polypeptide(L)'
;MDKNEETISLTKCDNSILADEIVSKLANAGIASSLHDELNDPAYGAYGPNPGIEVRVFKKDLERAQSILHEITEKREKQLPWCPNCGSQNVVALGKVRPKLSKWAVIIGVLLVVIGIVCIILPFCVKSIESATVSFLIISLISLAVGVVLVIPQRERKNYKCNECGTEFYKE
;
A
#
# COMPACT_ATOMS: atom_id res chain seq x y z
N MET A 1 32.57 -31.36 -5.15
CA MET A 1 31.29 -30.79 -5.60
C MET A 1 31.45 -29.29 -5.56
N ASP A 2 31.51 -28.68 -6.73
CA ASP A 2 31.71 -27.23 -6.83
C ASP A 2 30.50 -26.52 -6.22
N LYS A 3 30.76 -25.56 -5.32
CA LYS A 3 29.72 -24.72 -4.67
C LYS A 3 28.85 -23.93 -5.67
N ASN A 4 29.17 -23.98 -6.96
CA ASN A 4 28.53 -23.24 -8.04
C ASN A 4 27.33 -23.96 -8.68
N GLU A 5 27.10 -25.24 -8.35
CA GLU A 5 25.97 -26.04 -8.85
C GLU A 5 24.77 -26.06 -7.88
N GLU A 6 24.93 -25.52 -6.67
CA GLU A 6 23.83 -25.38 -5.71
C GLU A 6 22.80 -24.36 -6.24
N THR A 7 21.54 -24.78 -6.33
CA THR A 7 20.42 -23.90 -6.62
C THR A 7 19.98 -23.19 -5.36
N ILE A 8 19.89 -21.86 -5.40
CA ILE A 8 19.45 -21.01 -4.30
C ILE A 8 18.12 -20.35 -4.69
N SER A 9 17.25 -20.16 -3.70
CA SER A 9 16.01 -19.40 -3.85
C SER A 9 16.31 -17.94 -4.15
N LEU A 10 15.79 -17.45 -5.27
CA LEU A 10 15.95 -16.06 -5.68
C LEU A 10 14.83 -15.19 -5.12
N THR A 11 13.59 -15.63 -5.31
CA THR A 11 12.40 -14.95 -4.82
C THR A 11 11.21 -15.89 -4.79
N LYS A 12 10.22 -15.54 -3.97
CA LYS A 12 8.95 -16.24 -3.87
C LYS A 12 7.84 -15.34 -4.38
N CYS A 13 7.08 -15.82 -5.35
CA CYS A 13 6.01 -15.10 -6.00
C CYS A 13 4.67 -15.67 -5.56
N ASP A 14 3.71 -14.80 -5.24
CA ASP A 14 2.34 -15.21 -4.89
C ASP A 14 1.50 -15.54 -6.13
N ASN A 15 2.03 -15.27 -7.33
CA ASN A 15 1.28 -15.35 -8.57
C ASN A 15 2.16 -15.83 -9.75
N SER A 16 1.59 -16.69 -10.59
CA SER A 16 2.27 -17.33 -11.72
C SER A 16 2.73 -16.34 -12.78
N ILE A 17 1.96 -15.28 -13.06
CA ILE A 17 2.34 -14.29 -14.09
C ILE A 17 3.66 -13.58 -13.74
N LEU A 18 3.90 -13.31 -12.46
CA LEU A 18 5.18 -12.74 -12.02
C LEU A 18 6.32 -13.75 -12.15
N ALA A 19 6.10 -14.98 -11.71
CA ALA A 19 7.10 -16.04 -11.79
C ALA A 19 7.51 -16.32 -13.26
N ASP A 20 6.56 -16.41 -14.17
CA ASP A 20 6.80 -16.65 -15.59
C ASP A 20 7.54 -15.48 -16.27
N GLU A 21 7.20 -14.22 -15.91
CA GLU A 21 7.92 -13.05 -16.44
C GLU A 21 9.39 -13.06 -15.99
N ILE A 22 9.64 -13.40 -14.72
CA ILE A 22 10.99 -13.48 -14.16
C ILE A 22 11.80 -14.55 -14.90
N VAL A 23 11.26 -15.76 -15.04
CA VAL A 23 11.93 -16.86 -15.74
C VAL A 23 12.20 -16.51 -17.19
N SER A 24 11.24 -15.89 -17.88
CA SER A 24 11.42 -15.45 -19.27
C SER A 24 12.58 -14.45 -19.42
N LYS A 25 12.69 -13.50 -18.48
CA LYS A 25 13.80 -12.52 -18.49
C LYS A 25 15.13 -13.13 -18.08
N LEU A 26 15.15 -14.05 -17.12
CA LEU A 26 16.35 -14.80 -16.75
C LEU A 26 16.85 -15.65 -17.93
N ALA A 27 15.94 -16.33 -18.63
CA ALA A 27 16.26 -17.11 -19.82
C ALA A 27 16.84 -16.25 -20.95
N ASN A 28 16.26 -15.07 -21.20
CA ASN A 28 16.78 -14.10 -22.18
C ASN A 28 18.19 -13.58 -21.82
N ALA A 29 18.54 -13.54 -20.53
CA ALA A 29 19.88 -13.20 -20.05
C ALA A 29 20.86 -14.39 -20.04
N GLY A 30 20.41 -15.58 -20.45
CA GLY A 30 21.19 -16.82 -20.45
C GLY A 30 21.33 -17.48 -19.08
N ILE A 31 20.48 -17.13 -18.11
CA ILE A 31 20.51 -17.67 -16.75
C ILE A 31 19.52 -18.83 -16.65
N ALA A 32 20.01 -20.01 -16.30
CA ALA A 32 19.16 -21.16 -16.02
C ALA A 32 18.43 -20.96 -14.68
N SER A 33 17.10 -21.11 -14.72
CA SER A 33 16.23 -20.99 -13.55
C SER A 33 15.26 -22.16 -13.48
N SER A 34 14.77 -22.46 -12.28
CA SER A 34 13.77 -23.49 -12.02
C SER A 34 12.61 -22.90 -11.24
N LEU A 35 11.37 -23.25 -11.61
CA LEU A 35 10.16 -22.90 -10.87
C LEU A 35 9.73 -24.07 -10.00
N HIS A 36 9.40 -23.76 -8.76
CA HIS A 36 8.85 -24.73 -7.83
C HIS A 36 7.54 -24.17 -7.26
N ASP A 37 6.41 -24.70 -7.72
CA ASP A 37 5.09 -24.29 -7.26
C ASP A 37 4.68 -25.10 -6.03
N GLU A 38 4.79 -24.47 -4.86
CA GLU A 38 4.42 -25.10 -3.59
C GLU A 38 2.91 -25.18 -3.36
N LEU A 39 2.09 -24.42 -4.12
CA LEU A 39 0.63 -24.39 -3.95
C LEU A 39 -0.04 -25.63 -4.53
N ASN A 40 0.58 -26.25 -5.53
CA ASN A 40 0.05 -27.41 -6.24
C ASN A 40 0.88 -28.69 -6.00
N ASP A 41 1.81 -28.65 -5.05
CA ASP A 41 2.66 -29.78 -4.71
C ASP A 41 1.89 -30.80 -3.84
N PRO A 42 1.86 -32.10 -4.20
CA PRO A 42 1.22 -33.14 -3.40
C PRO A 42 1.85 -33.35 -2.01
N ALA A 43 3.05 -32.83 -1.75
CA ALA A 43 3.73 -32.91 -0.45
C ALA A 43 3.17 -31.89 0.58
N TYR A 44 1.92 -32.10 0.99
CA TYR A 44 1.22 -31.26 1.98
C TYR A 44 2.00 -31.20 3.31
N GLY A 45 2.41 -30.01 3.74
CA GLY A 45 3.11 -29.77 5.01
C GLY A 45 4.65 -29.76 4.94
N ALA A 46 5.26 -29.94 3.76
CA ALA A 46 6.71 -29.77 3.57
C ALA A 46 7.15 -28.30 3.51
N TYR A 47 6.20 -27.38 3.32
CA TYR A 47 6.45 -25.96 3.10
C TYR A 47 6.06 -25.12 4.32
N GLY A 48 6.74 -23.98 4.50
CA GLY A 48 6.48 -23.05 5.59
C GLY A 48 5.08 -22.40 5.53
N PRO A 49 4.73 -21.55 6.50
CA PRO A 49 3.38 -21.00 6.65
C PRO A 49 2.90 -20.11 5.49
N ASN A 50 3.78 -19.72 4.57
CA ASN A 50 3.43 -18.96 3.38
C ASN A 50 3.88 -19.71 2.11
N PRO A 51 3.07 -20.65 1.58
CA PRO A 51 3.34 -21.35 0.33
C PRO A 51 3.19 -20.42 -0.88
N GLY A 52 3.93 -20.67 -1.96
CA GLY A 52 3.93 -19.84 -3.16
C GLY A 52 4.83 -20.41 -4.25
N ILE A 53 4.99 -19.66 -5.34
CA ILE A 53 5.80 -20.10 -6.49
C ILE A 53 7.24 -19.61 -6.29
N GLU A 54 8.13 -20.52 -5.99
CA GLU A 54 9.54 -20.23 -5.74
C GLU A 54 10.35 -20.26 -7.04
N VAL A 55 11.10 -19.19 -7.31
CA VAL A 55 12.05 -19.12 -8.43
C VAL A 55 13.45 -19.42 -7.88
N ARG A 56 14.09 -20.49 -8.37
CA ARG A 56 15.45 -20.89 -7.98
C ARG A 56 16.44 -20.66 -9.12
N VAL A 57 17.64 -20.21 -8.77
CA VAL A 57 18.75 -19.99 -9.73
C VAL A 57 20.04 -20.61 -9.19
N PHE A 58 21.01 -20.85 -10.06
CA PHE A 58 22.33 -21.29 -9.62
C PHE A 58 23.05 -20.20 -8.83
N LYS A 59 23.78 -20.58 -7.77
CA LYS A 59 24.55 -19.67 -6.93
C LYS A 59 25.49 -18.74 -7.71
N LYS A 60 26.10 -19.26 -8.78
CA LYS A 60 27.00 -18.50 -9.66
C LYS A 60 26.33 -17.30 -10.37
N ASP A 61 25.01 -17.40 -10.60
CA ASP A 61 24.24 -16.41 -11.36
C ASP A 61 23.35 -15.55 -10.45
N LEU A 62 23.43 -15.72 -9.13
CA LEU A 62 22.54 -15.10 -8.15
C LEU A 62 22.59 -13.58 -8.20
N GLU A 63 23.78 -12.97 -8.19
CA GLU A 63 23.92 -11.50 -8.24
C GLU A 63 23.32 -10.91 -9.53
N ARG A 64 23.53 -11.61 -10.65
CA ARG A 64 23.01 -11.20 -11.96
C ARG A 64 21.49 -11.38 -12.06
N ALA A 65 20.96 -12.44 -11.44
CA ALA A 65 19.53 -12.66 -11.35
C ALA A 65 18.85 -11.62 -10.45
N GLN A 66 19.50 -11.20 -9.35
CA GLN A 66 18.99 -10.15 -8.46
C GLN A 66 18.89 -8.79 -9.16
N SER A 67 19.88 -8.42 -9.99
CA SER A 67 19.82 -7.14 -10.72
C SER A 67 18.68 -7.12 -11.75
N ILE A 68 18.44 -8.24 -12.45
CA ILE A 68 17.30 -8.39 -13.37
C ILE A 68 15.98 -8.31 -12.60
N LEU A 69 15.87 -8.97 -11.44
CA LEU A 69 14.67 -8.86 -10.61
C LEU A 69 14.39 -7.44 -10.18
N HIS A 70 15.42 -6.70 -9.75
CA HIS A 70 15.26 -5.30 -9.38
C HIS A 70 14.71 -4.48 -10.54
N GLU A 71 15.22 -4.68 -11.75
CA GLU A 71 14.72 -3.99 -12.94
C GLU A 71 13.25 -4.33 -13.26
N ILE A 72 12.84 -5.59 -13.08
CA ILE A 72 11.45 -6.02 -13.25
C ILE A 72 10.53 -5.34 -12.25
N THR A 73 10.92 -5.38 -10.96
CA THR A 73 10.15 -4.77 -9.88
C THR A 73 10.02 -3.27 -10.08
N GLU A 74 11.12 -2.59 -10.41
CA GLU A 74 11.12 -1.14 -10.67
C GLU A 74 10.25 -0.76 -11.88
N LYS A 75 10.30 -1.55 -12.96
CA LYS A 75 9.42 -1.36 -14.13
C LYS A 75 7.94 -1.54 -13.74
N ARG A 76 7.62 -2.58 -12.96
CA ARG A 76 6.25 -2.84 -12.49
C ARG A 76 5.74 -1.74 -11.56
N GLU A 77 6.58 -1.21 -10.68
CA GLU A 77 6.24 -0.04 -9.86
C GLU A 77 5.95 1.19 -10.72
N LYS A 78 6.78 1.46 -11.72
CA LYS A 78 6.54 2.58 -12.65
C LYS A 78 5.26 2.42 -13.48
N GLN A 79 4.86 1.18 -13.79
CA GLN A 79 3.71 0.85 -14.63
C GLN A 79 2.39 0.61 -13.87
N LEU A 80 2.35 0.85 -12.55
CA LEU A 80 1.13 0.78 -11.73
C LEU A 80 -0.04 1.58 -12.36
N PRO A 81 -1.25 0.99 -12.52
CA PRO A 81 -1.81 -0.04 -11.64
C PRO A 81 -1.79 -1.46 -12.24
N TRP A 82 -1.38 -2.45 -11.44
CA TRP A 82 -1.46 -3.88 -11.74
C TRP A 82 -2.25 -4.58 -10.62
N CYS A 83 -2.88 -5.71 -10.93
CA CYS A 83 -3.63 -6.46 -9.93
C CYS A 83 -2.67 -7.16 -8.97
N PRO A 84 -2.75 -6.93 -7.64
CA PRO A 84 -1.87 -7.59 -6.68
C PRO A 84 -2.08 -9.11 -6.62
N ASN A 85 -3.28 -9.58 -6.96
CA ASN A 85 -3.64 -11.00 -6.87
C ASN A 85 -3.15 -11.80 -8.08
N CYS A 86 -3.46 -11.35 -9.30
CA CYS A 86 -3.12 -12.07 -10.52
C CYS A 86 -2.04 -11.40 -11.38
N GLY A 87 -1.46 -10.26 -10.97
CA GLY A 87 -0.38 -9.61 -11.72
C GLY A 87 -0.80 -9.00 -13.06
N SER A 88 -2.09 -9.10 -13.42
CA SER A 88 -2.60 -8.57 -14.68
C SER A 88 -2.55 -7.05 -14.72
N GLN A 89 -2.24 -6.52 -15.89
CA GLN A 89 -2.31 -5.10 -16.22
C GLN A 89 -3.71 -4.68 -16.68
N ASN A 90 -4.61 -5.65 -16.93
CA ASN A 90 -5.98 -5.40 -17.36
C ASN A 90 -6.86 -5.00 -16.17
N VAL A 91 -6.62 -3.80 -15.64
CA VAL A 91 -7.33 -3.24 -14.49
C VAL A 91 -8.11 -1.99 -14.90
N VAL A 92 -9.35 -1.89 -14.43
CA VAL A 92 -10.24 -0.74 -14.67
C VAL A 92 -10.39 0.08 -13.40
N ALA A 93 -10.34 1.40 -13.54
CA ALA A 93 -10.65 2.30 -12.44
C ALA A 93 -12.18 2.33 -12.23
N LEU A 94 -12.64 1.86 -11.07
CA LEU A 94 -14.07 1.86 -10.72
C LEU A 94 -14.57 3.25 -10.31
N GLY A 95 -13.66 4.20 -10.07
CA GLY A 95 -13.97 5.58 -9.71
C GLY A 95 -13.32 5.99 -8.39
N LYS A 96 -13.43 7.29 -8.07
CA LYS A 96 -12.94 7.86 -6.81
C LYS A 96 -13.93 7.51 -5.71
N VAL A 97 -13.50 6.73 -4.71
CA VAL A 97 -14.25 6.62 -3.47
C VAL A 97 -13.83 7.78 -2.59
N ARG A 98 -14.64 8.85 -2.64
CA ARG A 98 -14.60 9.86 -1.59
C ARG A 98 -15.27 9.24 -0.36
N PRO A 99 -14.64 9.23 0.83
CA PRO A 99 -15.43 9.05 2.04
C PRO A 99 -16.50 10.15 2.00
N LYS A 100 -17.77 9.74 2.02
CA LYS A 100 -18.89 10.68 2.03
C LYS A 100 -18.89 11.39 3.38
N LEU A 101 -18.06 12.42 3.51
CA LEU A 101 -18.20 13.34 4.63
C LEU A 101 -19.54 14.05 4.44
N SER A 102 -20.43 13.92 5.42
CA SER A 102 -21.72 14.57 5.34
C SER A 102 -21.50 16.08 5.25
N LYS A 103 -22.30 16.79 4.45
CA LYS A 103 -22.23 18.26 4.38
C LYS A 103 -22.32 18.87 5.79
N TRP A 104 -23.08 18.23 6.67
CA TRP A 104 -23.19 18.54 8.09
C TRP A 104 -21.88 18.45 8.86
N ALA A 105 -21.02 17.45 8.59
CA ALA A 105 -19.72 17.31 9.24
C ALA A 105 -18.78 18.49 8.92
N VAL A 106 -18.80 18.98 7.67
CA VAL A 106 -18.03 20.17 7.27
C VAL A 106 -18.56 21.42 7.97
N ILE A 107 -19.89 21.59 8.03
CA ILE A 107 -20.53 22.71 8.73
C ILE A 107 -20.19 22.69 10.23
N ILE A 108 -20.25 21.53 10.87
CA ILE A 108 -19.86 21.34 12.27
C ILE A 108 -18.37 21.65 12.46
N GLY A 109 -17.52 21.22 11.53
CA GLY A 109 -16.08 21.52 11.57
C GLY A 109 -15.80 23.03 11.53
N VAL A 110 -16.45 23.76 10.63
CA VAL A 110 -16.33 25.23 10.55
C VAL A 110 -16.83 25.90 11.83
N LEU A 111 -17.96 25.45 12.38
CA LEU A 111 -18.48 25.98 13.64
C LEU A 111 -17.51 25.78 14.81
N LEU A 112 -16.89 24.60 14.91
CA LEU A 112 -15.89 24.30 15.95
C LEU A 112 -14.65 25.20 15.83
N VAL A 113 -14.22 25.52 14.60
CA VAL A 113 -13.11 26.45 14.39
C VAL A 113 -13.48 27.86 14.90
N VAL A 114 -14.69 28.34 14.58
CA VAL A 114 -15.18 29.65 15.06
C VAL A 114 -15.27 29.67 16.59
N ILE A 115 -15.81 28.62 17.21
CA ILE A 115 -15.90 28.50 18.67
C ILE A 115 -14.49 28.53 19.30
N GLY A 116 -13.52 27.80 18.72
CA GLY A 116 -12.15 27.79 19.20
C GLY A 116 -11.50 29.18 19.18
N ILE A 117 -11.71 29.97 18.13
CA ILE A 117 -11.24 31.36 18.04
C ILE A 117 -11.91 32.24 19.10
N VAL A 118 -13.22 32.10 19.30
CA VAL A 118 -13.96 32.86 20.32
C VAL A 118 -13.49 32.53 21.73
N CYS A 119 -13.20 31.26 22.02
CA CYS A 119 -12.65 30.82 23.31
C CYS A 119 -11.23 31.37 23.57
N ILE A 120 -10.46 31.73 22.55
CA ILE A 120 -9.17 32.42 22.73
C ILE A 120 -9.40 33.86 23.15
N ILE A 121 -10.34 34.56 22.50
CA ILE A 121 -10.52 36.01 22.66
C ILE A 121 -11.28 36.36 23.95
N LEU A 122 -12.30 35.59 24.30
CA LEU A 122 -13.15 35.81 25.48
C LEU A 122 -12.37 36.10 26.77
N PRO A 123 -11.43 35.26 27.23
CA PRO A 123 -10.73 35.49 28.50
C PRO A 123 -9.87 36.77 28.52
N PHE A 124 -9.46 37.30 27.36
CA PHE A 124 -8.75 38.57 27.27
C PHE A 124 -9.69 39.79 27.28
N CYS A 125 -10.94 39.61 26.86
CA CYS A 125 -11.93 40.69 26.83
C CYS A 125 -12.68 40.84 28.16
N VAL A 126 -12.85 39.77 28.94
CA VAL A 126 -13.61 39.78 30.20
C VAL A 126 -12.73 39.40 31.39
N LYS A 127 -12.31 40.41 32.17
CA LYS A 127 -11.54 40.26 33.42
C LYS A 127 -12.18 39.32 34.45
N SER A 128 -13.51 39.15 34.40
CA SER A 128 -14.23 38.27 35.32
C SER A 128 -13.97 36.77 35.11
N ILE A 129 -13.30 36.39 34.02
CA ILE A 129 -13.07 35.00 33.60
C ILE A 129 -11.57 34.65 33.62
N GLU A 130 -10.74 35.56 34.14
CA GLU A 130 -9.28 35.44 34.17
C GLU A 130 -8.81 34.19 34.93
N SER A 131 -9.53 33.77 35.98
CA SER A 131 -9.26 32.55 36.75
C SER A 131 -9.51 31.25 35.97
N ALA A 132 -10.28 31.30 34.88
CA ALA A 132 -10.62 30.16 34.03
C ALA A 132 -9.90 30.18 32.66
N THR A 133 -9.01 31.15 32.43
CA THR A 133 -8.22 31.33 31.20
C THR A 133 -7.61 30.04 30.65
N VAL A 134 -6.96 29.25 31.51
CA VAL A 134 -6.31 27.98 31.11
C VAL A 134 -7.33 26.98 30.53
N SER A 135 -8.51 26.86 31.12
CA SER A 135 -9.57 25.97 30.64
C SER A 135 -10.09 26.41 29.27
N PHE A 136 -10.25 27.71 29.03
CA PHE A 136 -10.67 28.25 27.74
C PHE A 136 -9.62 28.00 26.63
N LEU A 137 -8.33 28.11 26.96
CA LEU A 137 -7.26 27.80 26.01
C LEU A 137 -7.20 26.31 25.66
N ILE A 138 -7.41 25.41 26.62
CA ILE A 138 -7.47 23.97 26.38
C ILE A 138 -8.66 23.62 25.48
N ILE A 139 -9.85 24.16 25.76
CA ILE A 139 -11.06 23.96 24.94
C ILE A 139 -10.85 24.50 23.53
N SER A 140 -10.19 25.64 23.39
CA SER A 140 -9.85 26.21 22.08
C SER A 140 -8.93 25.28 21.27
N LEU A 141 -7.86 24.77 21.86
CA LEU A 141 -6.93 23.86 21.17
C LEU A 141 -7.63 22.60 20.65
N ILE A 142 -8.49 21.99 21.47
CA ILE A 142 -9.23 20.78 21.10
C ILE A 142 -10.26 21.08 19.99
N SER A 143 -11.03 22.15 20.14
CA SER A 143 -12.06 22.54 19.15
C SER A 143 -11.44 22.91 17.79
N LEU A 144 -10.31 23.61 17.78
CA LEU A 144 -9.55 23.90 16.56
C LEU A 144 -9.00 22.62 15.91
N ALA A 145 -8.39 21.71 16.68
CA ALA A 145 -7.84 20.47 16.15
C ALA A 145 -8.93 19.61 15.49
N VAL A 146 -10.06 19.42 16.18
CA VAL A 146 -11.19 18.64 15.66
C VAL A 146 -11.85 19.34 14.45
N GLY A 147 -12.05 20.65 14.53
CA GLY A 147 -12.65 21.43 13.46
C GLY A 147 -11.82 21.38 12.17
N VAL A 148 -10.51 21.51 12.27
CA VAL A 148 -9.58 21.42 11.13
C VAL A 148 -9.61 20.02 10.50
N VAL A 149 -9.58 18.95 11.30
CA VAL A 149 -9.64 17.57 10.80
C VAL A 149 -10.93 17.29 10.03
N LEU A 150 -12.06 17.88 10.45
CA LEU A 150 -13.36 17.73 9.77
C LEU A 150 -13.49 18.56 8.50
N VAL A 151 -12.75 19.68 8.39
CA VAL A 151 -12.79 20.56 7.22
C VAL A 151 -11.80 20.14 6.14
N ILE A 152 -10.66 19.55 6.52
CA ILE A 152 -9.66 19.09 5.55
C ILE A 152 -10.27 17.99 4.68
N PRO A 153 -10.23 18.13 3.34
CA PRO A 153 -10.70 17.10 2.44
C PRO A 153 -9.90 15.82 2.67
N GLN A 154 -10.62 14.76 3.07
CA GLN A 154 -10.06 13.42 3.23
C GLN A 154 -9.45 12.93 1.90
N ARG A 155 -8.30 12.26 1.99
CA ARG A 155 -7.55 11.76 0.82
C ARG A 155 -8.47 10.87 -0.03
N GLU A 156 -8.64 11.22 -1.30
CA GLU A 156 -9.41 10.40 -2.24
C GLU A 156 -8.66 9.09 -2.48
N ARG A 157 -9.31 7.94 -2.22
CA ARG A 157 -8.78 6.64 -2.65
C ARG A 157 -9.33 6.31 -4.04
N LYS A 158 -8.46 5.84 -4.92
CA LYS A 158 -8.86 5.33 -6.24
C LYS A 158 -9.04 3.82 -6.14
N ASN A 159 -10.22 3.34 -6.52
CA ASN A 159 -10.53 1.91 -6.54
C ASN A 159 -10.27 1.37 -7.93
N TYR A 160 -9.64 0.19 -7.99
CA TYR A 160 -9.39 -0.55 -9.21
C TYR A 160 -10.00 -1.93 -9.09
N LYS A 161 -10.45 -2.46 -10.24
CA LYS A 161 -10.90 -3.83 -10.38
C LYS A 161 -10.11 -4.51 -11.48
N CYS A 162 -9.65 -5.71 -11.23
CA CYS A 162 -9.03 -6.54 -12.25
C CYS A 162 -10.09 -7.19 -13.14
N ASN A 163 -9.94 -7.09 -14.46
CA ASN A 163 -10.84 -7.76 -15.40
C ASN A 163 -10.57 -9.26 -15.53
N GLU A 164 -9.32 -9.69 -15.29
CA GLU A 164 -8.96 -11.12 -15.35
C GLU A 164 -9.49 -11.93 -14.16
N CYS A 165 -9.13 -11.54 -12.93
CA CYS A 165 -9.49 -12.29 -11.72
C CYS A 165 -10.64 -11.67 -10.90
N GLY A 166 -11.15 -10.50 -11.28
CA GLY A 166 -12.26 -9.83 -10.59
C GLY A 166 -11.89 -9.13 -9.26
N THR A 167 -10.64 -9.24 -8.79
CA THR A 167 -10.21 -8.67 -7.50
C THR A 167 -10.26 -7.14 -7.50
N GLU A 168 -10.84 -6.56 -6.44
CA GLU A 168 -10.87 -5.12 -6.20
C GLU A 168 -9.75 -4.70 -5.22
N PHE A 169 -9.06 -3.61 -5.52
CA PHE A 169 -7.96 -3.10 -4.69
C PHE A 169 -7.86 -1.57 -4.75
N TYR A 170 -7.19 -1.01 -3.74
CA TYR A 170 -6.99 0.43 -3.59
C TYR A 170 -5.56 0.82 -3.96
N LYS A 171 -5.39 1.96 -4.63
CA LYS A 171 -4.08 2.63 -4.75
C LYS A 171 -4.07 3.81 -3.77
N GLU A 172 -3.15 3.77 -2.82
CA GLU A 172 -2.87 4.91 -1.91
C GLU A 172 -2.07 6.01 -2.59
#